data_AF-A0A0T5Z8M1-F1
#
_entry.id   AF-A0A0T5Z8M1-F1
#
_cell.length_a   1.000
_cell.length_b   1.000
_cell.length_c   1.000
_cell.angle_alpha   90.00
_cell.angle_beta   90.00
_cell.angle_gamma   90.00
#
_symmetry.space_group_name_H-M   'P 1'
#
loop_
_entity.id
_entity.type
_entity.pdbx_description
1 polymer ?
#
loop_
_entity_poly.entity_id
_entity_poly.type
_entity_poly.pdbx_seq_one_letter_code
_entity_poly.pdbx_strand_id
1 'polypeptide(L)'
;MGIGGISIWQLLIILAIVLLLFGTKRLKNIGGDLGGAIKGFKKSMSDGEKQAEADAEKREQISEDEKGTTIEGEVTPKEKEKV
;
A
#
# COMPACT_ATOMS: atom_id res chain seq x y z
N MET A 1 -7.23 35.40 0.34
CA MET A 1 -8.50 34.63 0.35
C MET A 1 -8.17 33.16 0.22
N GLY A 2 -7.80 32.51 1.32
CA GLY A 2 -7.50 31.07 1.32
C GLY A 2 -8.77 30.24 1.52
N ILE A 3 -8.69 28.97 1.14
CA ILE A 3 -9.68 27.90 1.39
C ILE A 3 -10.07 27.71 2.88
N GLY A 4 -9.47 28.45 3.81
CA GLY A 4 -9.76 28.41 5.25
C GLY A 4 -11.07 29.10 5.70
N GLY A 5 -11.89 29.59 4.77
CA GLY A 5 -13.22 30.17 5.06
C GLY A 5 -14.38 29.16 4.99
N ILE A 6 -14.13 27.94 4.51
CA ILE A 6 -15.15 26.89 4.47
C ILE A 6 -15.22 26.26 5.85
N SER A 7 -16.05 26.83 6.73
CA SER A 7 -16.31 26.26 8.04
C SER A 7 -17.11 24.96 7.90
N ILE A 8 -16.83 24.00 8.80
CA ILE A 8 -17.47 22.67 8.84
C ILE A 8 -19.00 22.80 8.80
N TRP A 9 -19.55 23.86 9.40
CA TRP A 9 -20.99 24.13 9.44
C TRP A 9 -21.59 24.36 8.05
N GLN A 10 -20.87 25.04 7.16
CA GLN A 10 -21.30 25.27 5.79
C GLN A 10 -21.29 23.97 4.99
N LEU A 11 -20.29 23.11 5.18
CA LEU A 11 -20.25 21.79 4.53
C LEU A 11 -21.41 20.90 4.95
N LEU A 12 -21.80 20.91 6.23
CA LEU A 12 -22.96 20.16 6.71
C LEU A 12 -24.28 20.65 6.08
N ILE A 13 -24.45 21.98 5.96
CA ILE A 13 -25.63 22.56 5.30
C ILE A 13 -25.69 22.16 3.82
N ILE A 14 -24.57 22.24 3.11
CA ILE A 14 -24.49 21.82 1.70
C ILE A 14 -24.81 20.33 1.57
N LEU A 15 -24.24 19.49 2.44
CA LEU A 15 -24.51 18.05 2.47
C LEU A 15 -26.00 17.76 2.69
N ALA A 16 -26.65 18.48 3.61
CA ALA A 16 -28.08 18.34 3.86
C ALA A 16 -28.92 18.67 2.63
N ILE A 17 -28.57 19.74 1.89
CA ILE A 17 -29.25 20.12 0.64
C ILE A 17 -29.05 19.02 -0.42
N VAL A 18 -27.83 18.52 -0.61
CA VAL A 18 -27.54 17.44 -1.56
C VAL A 18 -28.33 16.17 -1.20
N LEU A 19 -28.42 15.83 0.08
CA LEU A 19 -29.21 14.69 0.55
C LEU A 19 -30.71 14.86 0.28
N LEU A 20 -31.25 16.08 0.39
CA LEU A 20 -32.65 16.39 0.07
C LEU A 20 -32.93 16.32 -1.43
N LEU A 21 -32.01 16.82 -2.27
CA LEU A 21 -32.17 16.81 -3.72
C LEU A 21 -32.08 15.40 -4.33
N PHE A 22 -31.05 14.66 -3.93
CA PHE A 22 -30.80 13.31 -4.47
C PHE A 22 -31.59 12.23 -3.71
N GLY A 23 -31.99 12.51 -2.47
CA GLY A 23 -32.58 11.53 -1.56
C GLY A 23 -31.55 10.55 -1.00
N THR A 24 -31.78 10.08 0.24
CA THR A 24 -30.89 9.11 0.91
C THR A 24 -30.81 7.76 0.19
N LYS A 25 -31.87 7.37 -0.55
CA LYS A 25 -31.90 6.11 -1.32
C LYS A 25 -30.86 6.09 -2.46
N ARG A 26 -30.76 7.16 -3.24
CA ARG A 26 -29.78 7.25 -4.34
C ARG A 26 -28.36 7.33 -3.80
N LEU A 27 -28.15 8.14 -2.76
CA LEU A 27 -26.84 8.28 -2.15
C LEU A 27 -26.37 6.98 -1.47
N LYS A 28 -27.27 6.18 -0.88
CA LYS A 28 -26.91 4.88 -0.30
C LYS A 28 -26.52 3.86 -1.36
N ASN A 29 -27.26 3.79 -2.47
CA ASN A 29 -26.94 2.86 -3.56
C ASN A 29 -25.57 3.19 -4.17
N ILE A 30 -25.36 4.45 -4.57
CA ILE A 30 -24.10 4.90 -5.19
C ILE A 30 -22.95 4.92 -4.17
N GLY A 31 -23.22 5.35 -2.93
CA GLY A 31 -22.25 5.40 -1.86
C GLY A 31 -21.79 4.03 -1.37
N GLY A 32 -22.63 3.00 -1.48
CA GLY A 32 -22.25 1.62 -1.21
C GLY A 32 -21.21 1.12 -2.20
N ASP A 33 -21.45 1.32 -3.50
CA ASP A 33 -20.56 0.87 -4.58
C ASP A 33 -19.23 1.63 -4.54
N LEU A 34 -19.26 2.96 -4.43
CA LEU A 34 -18.06 3.79 -4.33
C LEU A 34 -17.32 3.59 -3.02
N GLY A 35 -18.05 3.46 -1.91
CA GLY A 35 -17.47 3.24 -0.59
C GLY A 35 -16.77 1.88 -0.48
N GLY A 36 -17.32 0.84 -1.11
CA GLY A 36 -16.70 -0.47 -1.23
C GLY A 36 -15.36 -0.41 -1.97
N ALA A 37 -15.34 0.26 -3.13
CA ALA A 37 -14.13 0.43 -3.93
C ALA A 37 -13.03 1.20 -3.17
N ILE A 38 -13.37 2.31 -2.52
CA ILE A 38 -12.42 3.12 -1.74
C ILE A 38 -11.92 2.34 -0.51
N LYS A 39 -12.79 1.56 0.15
CA LYS A 39 -12.41 0.72 1.30
C LYS A 39 -11.41 -0.37 0.89
N GLY A 40 -11.63 -1.02 -0.25
CA GLY A 40 -10.69 -1.98 -0.83
C GLY A 40 -9.34 -1.34 -1.14
N PHE A 41 -9.37 -0.18 -1.80
CA PHE A 41 -8.16 0.60 -2.11
C PHE A 41 -7.37 0.98 -0.85
N LYS A 42 -8.04 1.53 0.18
CA LYS A 42 -7.40 1.88 1.45
C LYS A 42 -6.80 0.66 2.13
N LYS A 43 -7.47 -0.49 2.09
CA LYS A 43 -6.98 -1.73 2.68
C LYS A 43 -5.72 -2.23 1.96
N SER A 44 -5.73 -2.29 0.63
CA SER A 44 -4.56 -2.70 -0.15
C SER A 44 -3.37 -1.75 0.02
N MET A 45 -3.62 -0.44 0.10
CA MET A 45 -2.58 0.55 0.39
C MET A 45 -1.96 0.31 1.77
N SER A 46 -2.78 0.13 2.80
CA SER A 46 -2.31 -0.07 4.18
C SER A 46 -1.62 -1.43 4.40
N ASP A 47 -2.10 -2.50 3.75
CA ASP A 47 -1.42 -3.80 3.78
C ASP A 47 -0.08 -3.75 3.02
N GLY A 48 0.01 -2.97 1.93
CA GLY A 48 1.26 -2.72 1.22
C GLY A 48 2.29 -1.94 2.04
N GLU A 49 1.85 -0.95 2.82
CA GLU A 49 2.73 -0.21 3.75
C GLU A 49 3.26 -1.12 4.87
N LYS A 50 2.40 -1.95 5.47
CA LYS A 50 2.83 -2.93 6.49
C LYS A 50 3.76 -4.00 5.93
N GLN A 51 3.54 -4.44 4.70
CA GLN A 51 4.40 -5.41 4.05
C GLN A 51 5.76 -4.81 3.69
N ALA A 52 5.82 -3.53 3.36
CA ALA A 52 7.08 -2.80 3.15
C ALA A 52 7.89 -2.62 4.45
N GLU A 53 7.23 -2.39 5.59
CA GLU A 53 7.87 -2.34 6.91
C GLU A 53 8.43 -3.71 7.34
N ALA A 54 7.68 -4.80 7.12
CA ALA A 54 8.13 -6.16 7.41
C ALA A 54 9.27 -6.64 6.50
N ASP A 55 9.30 -6.22 5.22
CA ASP A 55 10.41 -6.53 4.30
C ASP A 55 11.68 -5.73 4.65
N ALA A 56 11.54 -4.54 5.22
CA ALA A 56 12.65 -3.72 5.71
C ALA A 56 13.31 -4.34 6.95
N GLU A 57 12.53 -4.78 7.96
CA GLU A 57 13.06 -5.49 9.13
C GLU A 57 13.70 -6.84 8.75
N LYS A 58 13.14 -7.55 7.77
CA LYS A 58 13.73 -8.80 7.28
C LYS A 58 15.07 -8.58 6.59
N ARG A 59 15.24 -7.48 5.83
CA ARG A 59 16.49 -7.14 5.12
C ARG A 59 17.64 -6.74 6.05
N GLU A 60 17.35 -6.17 7.21
CA GLU A 60 18.37 -5.88 8.22
C GLU A 60 18.93 -7.18 8.85
N GLN A 61 18.07 -8.16 9.14
CA GLN A 61 18.50 -9.43 9.74
C GLN A 61 19.31 -10.34 8.79
N ILE A 62 19.02 -10.36 7.48
CA ILE A 62 19.85 -11.10 6.50
C ILE A 62 21.22 -10.46 6.25
N SER A 63 21.41 -9.17 6.59
CA SER A 63 22.68 -8.47 6.36
C SER A 63 23.70 -8.69 7.49
N GLU A 64 23.27 -9.15 8.66
CA GLU A 64 24.16 -9.49 9.79
C GLU A 64 24.69 -10.93 9.76
N ASP A 65 23.99 -11.87 9.12
CA ASP A 65 24.40 -13.29 9.02
C ASP A 65 25.30 -13.63 7.80
N GLU A 66 25.47 -12.73 6.82
CA GLU A 66 26.27 -12.97 5.61
C GLU A 66 27.76 -12.54 5.70
N LYS A 67 28.33 -12.44 6.90
CA LYS A 67 29.78 -12.22 7.11
C LYS A 67 30.58 -13.46 7.52
N GLY A 68 30.05 -14.66 7.35
CA GLY A 68 30.75 -15.87 7.77
C GLY A 68 30.35 -17.14 7.05
N THR A 69 30.87 -17.35 5.84
CA THR A 69 31.42 -18.63 5.35
C THR A 69 31.76 -18.49 3.87
N THR A 70 33.02 -18.11 3.58
CA THR A 70 33.60 -18.27 2.24
C THR A 70 33.83 -19.77 2.01
N ILE A 71 33.04 -20.38 1.13
CA ILE A 71 33.35 -21.71 0.58
C ILE A 71 34.17 -21.48 -0.70
N GLU A 72 35.48 -21.52 -0.56
CA GLU A 72 36.43 -21.45 -1.66
C GLU A 72 36.41 -22.79 -2.41
N GLY A 73 35.46 -22.92 -3.34
CA GLY A 73 35.41 -24.02 -4.29
C GLY A 73 36.48 -23.82 -5.35
N GLU A 74 37.65 -24.41 -5.14
CA GLU A 74 38.70 -24.54 -6.15
C GLU A 74 38.12 -25.27 -7.38
N VAL A 75 37.98 -24.55 -8.50
CA VAL A 75 37.61 -25.14 -9.79
C VAL A 75 38.85 -25.83 -10.33
N THR A 76 38.91 -27.15 -10.20
CA THR A 76 39.90 -27.98 -10.89
C THR A 76 39.65 -27.90 -12.40
N PRO A 77 40.58 -27.32 -13.20
CA PRO A 77 40.45 -27.32 -14.65
C PRO A 77 40.62 -28.77 -15.14
N LYS A 78 39.54 -29.33 -15.67
CA LYS A 78 39.54 -30.63 -16.36
C LYS A 78 40.44 -30.52 -17.59
N GLU A 79 41.68 -30.97 -17.48
CA GLU A 79 42.60 -31.18 -18.59
C GLU A 79 42.03 -32.30 -19.48
N LYS A 80 41.67 -31.94 -20.72
CA LYS A 80 41.26 -32.89 -21.75
C LYS A 80 42.53 -33.53 -22.32
N GLU A 81 42.77 -34.78 -21.95
CA GLU A 81 43.79 -35.64 -22.56
C GLU A 81 43.40 -35.97 -24.01
N LYS A 82 44.20 -35.38 -24.91
CA LYS A 82 44.68 -35.80 -26.25
C LYS A 82 43.87 -36.80 -27.11
N VAL A 83 43.65 -36.33 -28.34
CA VAL A 83 43.56 -37.10 -29.60
C VAL A 83 44.96 -37.50 -30.04
#